data_AF-A0A6V7IUG3-F1
#
_entry.id   AF-A0A6V7IUG3-F1
#
_cell.length_a   1.000
_cell.length_b   1.000
_cell.length_c   1.000
_cell.angle_alpha   90.00
_cell.angle_beta   90.00
_cell.angle_gamma   90.00
#
_symmetry.space_group_name_H-M   'P 1'
#
loop_
_entity.id
_entity.type
_entity.pdbx_description
1 polymer ?
#
loop_
_entity_poly.entity_id
_entity_poly.type
_entity_poly.pdbx_seq_one_letter_code
_entity_poly.pdbx_strand_id
1 'polypeptide(L)' 'IVLTSMHKYIPKIWIIQSDHLGSMNSIYHQASACFVFDETEFIAVTAYQ' A
#
# COMPACT_ATOMS: atom_id res chain seq x y z
N ILE A 1 0.84 6.31 -7.39
CA ILE A 1 1.99 5.36 -7.34
C ILE A 1 2.59 5.35 -8.74
N VAL A 2 3.90 5.55 -8.87
CA VAL A 2 4.62 5.35 -10.13
C VAL A 2 5.31 4.00 -10.04
N LEU A 3 5.13 3.14 -11.04
CA LEU A 3 5.68 1.78 -11.08
C LEU A 3 6.56 1.62 -12.32
N THR A 4 7.60 0.80 -12.20
CA THR A 4 8.47 0.46 -13.32
C THR A 4 7.86 -0.69 -14.11
N SER A 5 7.80 -0.58 -15.44
CA SER A 5 7.34 -1.67 -16.30
C SER A 5 8.23 -2.91 -16.14
N MET A 6 7.64 -4.09 -16.32
CA MET A 6 8.27 -5.40 -16.16
C MET A 6 8.80 -5.71 -14.75
N HIS A 7 8.23 -5.07 -13.73
CA HIS A 7 8.55 -5.34 -12.32
C HIS A 7 7.32 -5.91 -11.60
N LYS A 8 7.59 -6.86 -10.71
CA LYS A 8 6.57 -7.52 -9.88
C LYS A 8 6.34 -6.73 -8.60
N TYR A 9 5.08 -6.54 -8.23
CA TYR A 9 4.66 -5.78 -7.06
C TYR A 9 3.54 -6.52 -6.32
N ILE A 10 3.50 -6.35 -5.00
CA ILE A 10 2.39 -6.79 -4.14
C ILE A 10 1.75 -5.58 -3.45
N PRO A 11 0.45 -5.31 -3.69
CA PRO A 11 -0.30 -4.29 -2.96
C PRO A 11 -0.33 -4.56 -1.46
N LYS A 12 -0.40 -3.49 -0.65
CA LYS A 12 -0.60 -3.57 0.80
C LYS A 12 -1.68 -2.58 1.22
N ILE A 13 -2.59 -3.01 2.09
CA ILE A 13 -3.67 -2.18 2.61
C ILE A 13 -3.36 -1.80 4.05
N TRP A 14 -3.42 -0.52 4.35
CA TRP A 14 -3.15 0.03 5.67
C TRP A 14 -4.42 0.63 6.22
N ILE A 15 -4.82 0.22 7.43
CA ILE A 15 -5.91 0.85 8.18
C ILE A 15 -5.27 1.69 9.27
N ILE A 16 -5.56 2.99 9.25
CA ILE A 16 -5.06 3.94 10.23
C ILE A 16 -6.26 4.52 10.97
N GLN A 17 -6.31 4.28 12.28
CA GLN A 17 -7.31 4.89 13.14
C GLN A 17 -6.92 6.35 13.40
N SER A 18 -7.89 7.25 13.23
CA SER A 18 -7.65 8.69 13.23
C SER A 18 -8.19 9.41 14.47
N ASP A 19 -8.72 8.68 15.45
CA ASP A 19 -9.09 9.28 16.73
C ASP A 19 -7.82 9.68 17.51
N HIS A 20 -7.91 10.78 18.25
CA HIS A 20 -6.80 11.33 19.04
C HIS A 20 -5.53 11.70 18.27
N LEU A 21 -5.61 11.93 16.96
CA LEU A 21 -4.50 12.49 16.18
C LEU A 21 -4.25 13.95 16.58
N GLY A 22 -3.38 14.17 17.57
CA GLY A 22 -2.91 15.51 17.96
C GLY A 22 -2.16 16.25 16.83
N SER A 23 -1.70 15.54 15.80
CA SER A 23 -1.08 16.08 14.59
C SER A 23 -1.17 15.10 13.43
N MET A 24 -1.42 15.60 12.21
CA MET A 24 -1.43 14.79 10.98
C MET A 24 -0.09 14.07 10.72
N ASN A 25 1.00 14.52 11.33
CA ASN A 25 2.32 13.90 11.13
C ASN A 25 2.47 12.56 11.87
N SER A 26 1.67 12.26 12.90
CA SER A 26 1.76 11.00 13.65
C SER A 26 1.02 9.82 12.99
N ILE A 27 0.19 10.12 11.97
CA ILE A 27 -0.67 9.16 11.25
C ILE A 27 0.13 7.98 10.68
N TYR A 28 1.30 8.26 10.11
CA TYR A 28 2.14 7.24 9.47
C TYR A 28 2.90 6.35 10.46
N HIS A 29 2.97 6.74 11.74
CA HIS A 29 3.63 5.97 12.80
C HIS A 29 2.66 5.05 13.56
N GLN A 30 1.36 5.18 13.33
CA GLN A 30 0.30 4.46 14.07
C GLN A 30 -0.66 3.75 13.11
N ALA A 31 -0.12 2.86 12.25
CA ALA A 31 -0.98 1.97 11.50
C ALA A 31 -1.65 0.97 12.45
N SER A 32 -2.97 1.03 12.57
CA SER A 32 -3.76 0.13 13.42
C SER A 32 -3.79 -1.30 12.87
N ALA A 33 -3.73 -1.45 11.54
CA ALA A 33 -3.56 -2.75 10.89
C ALA A 33 -2.90 -2.60 9.50
N CYS A 34 -2.24 -3.67 9.06
CA CYS A 34 -1.65 -3.80 7.73
C CYS A 34 -1.97 -5.19 7.17
N PHE A 35 -2.52 -5.23 5.96
CA PHE A 35 -2.93 -6.46 5.29
C PHE A 35 -2.20 -6.61 3.96
N VAL A 36 -1.78 -7.84 3.69
CA VAL A 36 -1.12 -8.26 2.45
C VAL A 36 -1.85 -9.51 1.96
N PHE A 37 -2.14 -9.54 0.66
CA PHE A 37 -2.86 -10.62 0.01
C PHE A 37 -2.00 -11.12 -1.14
N ASP A 38 -1.46 -12.34 -1.02
CA ASP A 38 -0.50 -12.88 -2.00
C ASP A 38 -1.15 -13.05 -3.39
N GLU A 39 -2.46 -13.29 -3.43
CA GLU A 39 -3.25 -13.37 -4.67
C GLU A 39 -3.38 -12.04 -5.43
N THR A 40 -2.97 -10.92 -4.82
CA THR A 40 -3.01 -9.58 -5.44
C THR A 40 -1.68 -9.17 -6.07
N GLU A 41 -0.68 -10.06 -6.07
CA GLU A 41 0.58 -9.84 -6.78
C GLU A 41 0.37 -9.67 -8.29
N PHE A 42 1.06 -8.70 -8.89
CA PHE A 42 0.98 -8.45 -10.33
C PHE A 42 2.30 -7.94 -10.88
N ILE A 43 2.45 -8.01 -12.21
CA ILE A 43 3.55 -7.40 -12.94
C ILE A 43 3.02 -6.13 -13.61
N ALA A 44 3.65 -4.99 -13.34
CA ALA A 44 3.31 -3.75 -14.04
C ALA A 44 3.79 -3.86 -15.49
N VAL A 45 2.91 -3.64 -16.46
CA VAL A 45 3.22 -3.71 -17.89
C VAL A 45 2.66 -2.51 -18.63
N THR A 46 3.30 -2.12 -19.73
CA THR A 46 2.83 -1.04 -20.61
C THR A 46 1.77 -1.50 -21.60
N ALA A 47 1.66 -2.81 -21.84
CA ALA A 47 0.63 -3.47 -22.62
C ALA A 47 0.43 -4.89 -22.08
N TYR A 48 -0.78 -5.44 -22.20
CA TYR A 48 -1.02 -6.85 -21.90
C TYR A 48 -0.19 -7.74 -22.82
N GLN A 49 0.27 -8.87 -22.29
CA GLN A 49 0.99 -9.89 -23.05
C GLN A 49 0.03 -10.74 -23.89
#